data_AF-A0A840VMX4-F1
#
_entry.id   AF-A0A840VMX4-F1
#
_cell.length_a   1.000
_cell.length_b   1.000
_cell.length_c   1.000
_cell.angle_alpha   90.00
_cell.angle_beta   90.00
_cell.angle_gamma   90.00
#
_symmetry.space_group_name_H-M   'P 1'
#
loop_
_entity.id
_entity.type
_entity.pdbx_description
1 polymer ?
#
loop_
_entity_poly.entity_id
_entity_poly.type
_entity_poly.pdbx_seq_one_letter_code
_entity_poly.pdbx_strand_id
1 'polypeptide(L)'
;MRFRASAAVLAVTSMLGLVQPAVASGLISTSNAVMVSLKEIESQGQLAKDLAAGGYTHILLSSVAATRENPHPELNPSLVNQPNEPARTGWNGTAVKDGETYQIYVSYDR
;
A
#
# COMPACT_ATOMS: atom_id res chain seq x y z
N MET A 1 -48.27 -34.09 34.27
CA MET A 1 -48.52 -33.79 35.70
C MET A 1 -47.26 -33.18 36.30
N ARG A 2 -47.39 -31.96 36.85
CA ARG A 2 -46.74 -31.41 38.06
C ARG A 2 -45.20 -31.23 38.03
N PHE A 3 -44.71 -29.99 37.91
CA PHE A 3 -44.40 -29.01 39.01
C PHE A 3 -43.18 -29.48 39.84
N ARG A 4 -42.17 -28.69 40.24
CA ARG A 4 -41.88 -27.25 40.21
C ARG A 4 -40.47 -27.02 40.80
N ALA A 5 -39.91 -25.83 40.56
CA ALA A 5 -39.10 -25.00 41.47
C ALA A 5 -37.70 -25.52 41.89
N SER A 6 -36.59 -24.81 41.62
CA SER A 6 -36.12 -23.48 42.10
C SER A 6 -35.01 -23.66 43.15
N ALA A 7 -33.83 -23.10 42.90
CA ALA A 7 -32.99 -22.47 43.94
C ALA A 7 -31.89 -21.64 43.27
N ALA A 8 -31.96 -20.33 43.48
CA ALA A 8 -30.93 -19.35 43.17
C ALA A 8 -29.85 -19.36 44.25
N VAL A 9 -28.57 -19.13 43.93
CA VAL A 9 -27.56 -18.62 44.88
C VAL A 9 -26.45 -17.84 44.15
N LEU A 10 -26.36 -16.57 44.56
CA LEU A 10 -25.24 -15.64 44.72
C LEU A 10 -24.23 -15.34 43.60
N ALA A 11 -24.17 -14.03 43.34
CA ALA A 11 -23.09 -13.30 42.72
C ALA A 11 -21.77 -13.38 43.51
N VAL A 12 -20.65 -13.42 42.78
CA VAL A 12 -19.34 -12.96 43.26
C VAL A 12 -18.79 -11.96 42.25
N THR A 13 -18.77 -10.71 42.68
CA THR A 13 -18.00 -9.59 42.13
C THR A 13 -16.54 -9.98 41.91
N SER A 14 -16.08 -9.89 40.67
CA SER A 14 -14.65 -9.82 40.34
C SER A 14 -14.39 -8.50 39.63
N MET A 15 -14.16 -7.46 40.44
CA MET A 15 -13.34 -6.31 40.03
C MET A 15 -11.95 -6.85 39.70
N LEU A 16 -11.61 -7.01 38.43
CA LEU A 16 -10.24 -7.12 37.98
C LEU A 16 -10.07 -6.33 36.70
N GLY A 17 -9.38 -5.20 36.84
CA GLY A 17 -8.52 -4.66 35.80
C GLY A 17 -9.21 -3.98 34.65
N LEU A 18 -9.41 -2.66 34.80
CA LEU A 18 -9.12 -1.73 33.72
C LEU A 18 -7.75 -2.09 33.10
N VAL A 19 -7.77 -2.82 32.00
CA VAL A 19 -6.70 -2.74 31.01
C VAL A 19 -7.39 -2.20 29.77
N GLN A 20 -7.48 -0.87 29.71
CA GLN A 20 -7.57 -0.22 28.41
C GLN A 20 -6.34 -0.74 27.64
N PRO A 21 -6.48 -1.44 26.49
CA PRO A 21 -5.38 -1.44 25.57
C PRO A 21 -5.17 0.03 25.26
N ALA A 22 -4.05 0.58 25.73
CA ALA A 22 -3.44 1.72 25.09
C ALA A 22 -3.20 1.24 23.65
N VAL A 23 -4.18 1.46 22.78
CA VAL A 23 -4.00 1.41 21.33
C VAL A 23 -3.02 2.54 21.07
N ALA A 24 -1.74 2.21 21.16
CA ALA A 24 -0.73 2.94 20.44
C ALA A 24 -1.28 3.10 19.02
N SER A 25 -1.37 4.34 18.56
CA SER A 25 -1.64 4.71 17.18
C SER A 25 -0.52 4.13 16.30
N GLY A 26 -0.53 2.81 16.12
CA GLY A 26 0.37 2.10 15.25
C GLY A 26 -0.11 2.38 13.84
N LEU A 27 0.55 3.31 13.16
CA LEU A 27 0.42 3.45 11.72
C LEU A 27 0.84 2.12 11.08
N ILE A 28 -0.13 1.29 10.71
CA ILE A 28 0.09 0.19 9.78
C ILE A 28 -0.09 0.80 8.39
N SER A 29 1.02 1.18 7.75
CA SER A 29 1.03 1.54 6.34
C SER A 29 1.37 0.31 5.52
N THR A 30 0.36 -0.41 5.07
CA THR A 30 0.49 -1.49 4.08
C THR A 30 0.23 -0.90 2.70
N SER A 31 1.25 -0.32 2.09
CA SER A 31 1.17 -0.02 0.66
C SER A 31 1.52 -1.28 -0.11
N ASN A 32 0.63 -1.71 -1.00
CA ASN A 32 0.93 -2.81 -1.91
C ASN A 32 2.10 -2.39 -2.81
N ALA A 33 3.00 -3.31 -3.13
CA ALA A 33 4.14 -3.04 -4.01
C ALA A 33 4.19 -4.08 -5.12
N VAL A 34 4.57 -3.63 -6.31
CA VAL A 34 4.91 -4.50 -7.43
C VAL A 34 6.35 -4.23 -7.85
N MET A 35 7.11 -5.30 -8.04
CA MET A 35 8.44 -5.26 -8.62
C MET A 35 8.36 -5.63 -10.09
N VAL A 36 8.89 -4.77 -10.95
CA VAL A 36 8.98 -4.98 -12.39
C VAL A 36 10.44 -5.23 -12.73
N SER A 37 10.74 -6.44 -13.21
CA SER A 37 12.06 -6.78 -13.73
C SER A 37 12.18 -6.31 -15.18
N LEU A 38 13.16 -5.47 -15.46
CA LEU A 38 13.48 -4.98 -16.80
C LEU A 38 14.84 -5.53 -17.23
N LYS A 39 14.97 -5.94 -18.50
CA LYS A 39 16.22 -6.49 -19.05
C LYS A 39 17.25 -5.42 -19.42
N GLU A 40 16.78 -4.23 -19.76
CA GLU A 40 17.60 -3.08 -20.15
C GLU A 40 16.94 -1.80 -19.68
N ILE A 41 17.62 -0.66 -19.79
CA ILE A 41 17.05 0.64 -19.41
C ILE A 41 15.89 0.95 -20.35
N GLU A 42 14.68 0.85 -19.83
CA GLU A 42 13.48 1.24 -20.55
C GLU A 42 13.05 2.66 -20.18
N SER A 43 12.28 3.27 -21.08
CA SER A 43 11.64 4.56 -20.80
C SER A 43 10.41 4.37 -19.91
N GLN A 44 10.02 5.42 -19.18
CA GLN A 44 8.77 5.45 -18.42
C GLN A 44 7.55 5.18 -19.31
N GLY A 45 7.59 5.63 -20.57
CA GLY A 45 6.53 5.35 -21.53
C GLY A 45 6.40 3.87 -21.85
N GLN A 46 7.50 3.11 -21.87
CA GLN A 46 7.47 1.67 -22.06
C GLN A 46 7.00 0.96 -20.79
N LEU A 47 7.55 1.32 -19.62
CA LEU A 47 7.09 0.80 -18.32
C LEU A 47 5.58 1.00 -18.13
N ALA A 48 5.05 2.17 -18.49
CA ALA A 48 3.61 2.45 -18.41
C ALA A 48 2.78 1.56 -19.33
N LYS A 49 3.28 1.24 -20.54
CA LYS A 49 2.60 0.30 -21.46
C LYS A 49 2.56 -1.11 -20.88
N ASP A 50 3.65 -1.56 -20.29
CA ASP A 50 3.76 -2.90 -19.71
C ASP A 50 2.85 -3.05 -18.49
N LEU A 51 2.80 -2.03 -17.63
CA LEU A 51 1.84 -1.95 -16.53
C LEU A 51 0.40 -1.96 -17.05
N ALA A 52 0.08 -1.17 -18.08
CA ALA A 52 -1.25 -1.16 -18.68
C ALA A 52 -1.62 -2.54 -19.26
N ALA A 53 -0.69 -3.21 -19.93
CA ALA A 53 -0.88 -4.58 -20.42
C ALA A 53 -1.10 -5.60 -19.28
N GLY A 54 -0.50 -5.35 -18.11
CA GLY A 54 -0.73 -6.11 -16.87
C GLY A 54 -2.03 -5.79 -16.12
N GLY A 55 -2.87 -4.91 -16.66
CA GLY A 55 -4.16 -4.51 -16.08
C GLY A 55 -4.09 -3.38 -15.06
N TYR A 56 -2.95 -2.68 -14.97
CA TYR A 56 -2.84 -1.49 -14.12
C TYR A 56 -3.45 -0.26 -14.82
N THR A 57 -4.03 0.62 -14.01
CA THR A 57 -4.70 1.88 -14.39
C THR A 57 -4.17 3.02 -13.54
N HIS A 58 -4.54 4.27 -13.83
CA HIS A 58 -4.10 5.45 -13.07
C HIS A 58 -2.59 5.47 -12.79
N ILE A 59 -1.80 5.14 -13.82
CA ILE A 59 -0.35 5.02 -13.73
C ILE A 59 0.27 6.42 -13.61
N LEU A 60 0.96 6.68 -12.50
CA LEU A 60 1.66 7.92 -12.20
C LEU A 60 3.14 7.60 -11.96
N LEU A 61 3.94 7.68 -13.04
CA LEU A 61 5.39 7.50 -12.96
C LEU A 61 6.05 8.87 -12.79
N SER A 62 6.88 8.99 -11.76
CA SER A 62 7.62 10.21 -11.45
C SER A 62 8.96 10.25 -12.17
N SER A 63 9.37 11.40 -12.69
CA SER A 63 10.71 11.66 -13.24
C SER A 63 11.80 11.77 -12.16
N VAL A 64 11.43 11.89 -10.89
CA VAL A 64 12.37 11.99 -9.76
C VAL A 64 12.11 10.92 -8.71
N ALA A 65 13.13 10.60 -7.91
CA ALA A 65 12.95 9.71 -6.76
C ALA A 65 12.20 10.41 -5.62
N ALA A 66 11.46 9.64 -4.83
CA ALA A 66 10.91 10.13 -3.57
C ALA A 66 12.04 10.45 -2.58
N THR A 67 11.94 11.59 -1.89
CA THR A 67 12.88 12.01 -0.84
C THR A 67 12.14 12.29 0.46
N ARG A 68 12.86 12.58 1.55
CA ARG A 68 12.22 12.99 2.81
C ARG A 68 11.46 14.32 2.64
N GLU A 69 11.99 15.23 1.83
CA GLU A 69 11.42 16.56 1.57
C GLU A 69 10.29 16.50 0.54
N ASN A 70 10.29 15.49 -0.33
CA ASN A 70 9.22 15.24 -1.29
C ASN A 70 8.91 13.73 -1.36
N PRO A 71 8.13 13.21 -0.40
CA PRO A 71 7.82 11.77 -0.32
C PRO A 71 6.82 11.31 -1.39
N HIS A 72 6.10 12.24 -2.02
CA HIS A 72 5.04 11.95 -3.00
C HIS A 72 5.20 12.77 -4.29
N PRO A 73 6.32 12.62 -5.03
CA PRO A 73 6.54 13.38 -6.26
C PRO A 73 5.55 13.02 -7.37
N GLU A 74 4.86 11.87 -7.26
CA GLU A 74 3.78 11.44 -8.15
C GLU A 74 2.53 12.34 -8.09
N LEU A 75 2.38 13.14 -7.04
CA LEU A 75 1.27 14.10 -6.91
C LEU A 75 1.54 15.44 -7.62
N ASN A 76 2.77 15.66 -8.11
CA ASN A 76 3.12 16.87 -8.84
C ASN A 76 3.01 16.65 -10.36
N PRO A 77 2.06 17.31 -11.06
CA PRO A 77 1.84 17.13 -12.49
C PRO A 77 3.07 17.44 -13.37
N SER A 78 3.98 18.30 -12.92
CA SER A 78 5.21 18.61 -13.68
C SER A 78 6.27 17.51 -13.59
N LEU A 79 6.14 16.62 -12.61
CA LEU A 79 7.08 15.52 -12.36
C LEU A 79 6.56 14.18 -12.84
N VAL A 80 5.32 14.08 -13.34
CA VAL A 80 4.74 12.82 -13.82
C VAL A 80 4.50 12.80 -15.32
N ASN A 81 4.31 11.59 -15.87
CA ASN A 81 3.99 11.38 -17.29
C ASN A 81 5.05 11.95 -18.22
N GLN A 82 6.32 11.72 -17.90
CA GLN A 82 7.46 12.07 -18.74
C GLN A 82 7.89 10.82 -19.54
N PRO A 83 7.21 10.47 -20.66
CA PRO A 83 7.35 9.16 -21.28
C PRO A 83 8.76 8.87 -21.82
N ASN A 84 9.56 9.92 -22.06
CA ASN A 84 10.93 9.79 -22.59
C ASN A 84 11.99 9.70 -21.49
N GLU A 85 11.63 9.94 -20.22
CA GLU A 85 12.56 9.76 -19.11
C GLU A 85 12.82 8.27 -18.88
N PRO A 86 14.01 7.88 -18.41
CA PRO A 86 14.29 6.49 -18.08
C PRO A 86 13.50 6.05 -16.83
N ALA A 87 13.11 4.78 -16.81
CA ALA A 87 12.75 4.10 -15.58
C ALA A 87 14.00 3.99 -14.69
N ARG A 88 13.83 4.15 -13.38
CA ARG A 88 14.93 4.12 -12.41
C ARG A 88 14.91 2.81 -11.65
N THR A 89 16.05 2.30 -11.24
CA THR A 89 16.06 1.22 -10.24
C THR A 89 15.46 1.71 -8.93
N GLY A 90 14.66 0.87 -8.29
CA GLY A 90 13.91 1.23 -7.08
C GLY A 90 12.55 1.82 -7.42
N TRP A 91 12.07 2.75 -6.60
CA TRP A 91 10.73 3.31 -6.72
C TRP A 91 10.58 4.26 -7.92
N ASN A 92 9.49 4.11 -8.68
CA ASN A 92 9.19 4.91 -9.87
C ASN A 92 7.87 5.67 -9.80
N GLY A 93 6.93 5.26 -8.95
CA GLY A 93 5.60 5.86 -8.97
C GLY A 93 4.54 4.95 -8.38
N THR A 94 3.29 5.22 -8.77
CA THR A 94 2.13 4.44 -8.33
C THR A 94 1.25 4.02 -9.51
N ALA A 95 0.47 2.96 -9.33
CA ALA A 95 -0.60 2.58 -10.23
C ALA A 95 -1.73 1.89 -9.46
N VAL A 96 -2.91 1.78 -10.08
CA VAL A 96 -4.08 1.15 -9.48
C VAL A 96 -4.40 -0.17 -10.19
N LYS A 97 -4.65 -1.23 -9.43
CA LYS A 97 -5.14 -2.51 -9.94
C LYS A 97 -6.12 -3.11 -8.94
N ASP A 98 -7.23 -3.65 -9.43
CA ASP A 98 -8.29 -4.25 -8.60
C ASP A 98 -8.80 -3.33 -7.47
N GLY A 99 -8.80 -2.01 -7.70
CA GLY A 99 -9.22 -0.99 -6.72
C GLY A 99 -8.16 -0.61 -5.68
N GLU A 100 -6.97 -1.22 -5.73
CA GLU A 100 -5.88 -0.97 -4.79
C GLU A 100 -4.74 -0.18 -5.45
N THR A 101 -4.07 0.67 -4.66
CA THR A 101 -2.89 1.41 -5.12
C THR A 101 -1.63 0.60 -4.85
N TYR A 102 -0.82 0.40 -5.90
CA TYR A 102 0.47 -0.25 -5.87
C TYR A 102 1.59 0.75 -6.05
N GLN A 103 2.64 0.61 -5.25
CA GLN A 103 3.94 1.25 -5.43
C GLN A 103 4.71 0.49 -6.52
N ILE A 104 5.19 1.20 -7.54
CA ILE A 104 5.92 0.61 -8.66
C ILE A 104 7.41 0.65 -8.38
N TYR A 105 8.01 -0.51 -8.23
CA TYR A 105 9.45 -0.68 -8.12
C TYR A 105 10.00 -1.34 -9.38
N VAL A 106 11.20 -0.96 -9.80
CA VAL A 106 11.91 -1.55 -10.93
C VAL A 106 13.25 -2.12 -10.46
N SER A 107 13.59 -3.31 -10.94
CA SER A 107 14.94 -3.88 -10.86
C SER A 107 15.44 -4.21 -12.26
N TYR A 108 16.70 -3.87 -12.54
CA TYR A 108 17.36 -4.32 -13.78
C TYR A 108 18.04 -5.66 -13.52
N ASP A 109 17.66 -6.67 -14.29
CA ASP A 109 18.37 -7.94 -14.30
C ASP A 109 19.73 -7.71 -14.98
N ARG A 110 20.82 -7.94 -14.24
CA ARG A 110 22.19 -7.82 -14.77
C ARG A 110 22.62 -9.06 -15.54
#